data_AF-A0A0F4LET0-F1
#
_entry.id   AF-A0A0F4LET0-F1
#
_cell.length_a   1.000
_cell.length_b   1.000
_cell.length_c   1.000
_cell.angle_alpha   90.00
_cell.angle_beta   90.00
_cell.angle_gamma   90.00
#
_symmetry.space_group_name_H-M   'P 1'
#
loop_
_entity.id
_entity.type
_entity.pdbx_description
1 polymer ?
#
loop_
_entity_poly.entity_id
_entity_poly.type
_entity_poly.pdbx_seq_one_letter_code
_entity_poly.pdbx_strand_id
1 'polypeptide(L)'
;MPLVPKRVKHRREFRGKMRGAAKGGKTIAFGEYGLEALESHWITTQQIEAARVAMTRYMKRGGKVWIRIFPQKSYTAKGVGVRMGSGKGAPAGWVAVVKREKIMFEIGGVNEATAREALRLAATKLPIKCKFVSRSSEVGGNSNEG
;
A
#
# COMPACT_ATOMS: atom_id res chain seq x y z
N MET A 1 5.41 -1.93 15.74
CA MET A 1 4.19 -1.30 16.30
C MET A 1 3.15 -1.27 15.18
N PRO A 2 1.93 -1.79 15.36
CA PRO A 2 0.98 -1.87 14.27
C PRO A 2 0.58 -0.46 13.79
N LEU A 3 0.67 -0.21 12.48
CA LEU A 3 0.17 1.01 11.86
C LEU A 3 -1.35 1.08 12.05
N VAL A 4 -1.81 1.95 12.94
CA VAL A 4 -3.23 2.19 13.22
C VAL A 4 -3.46 3.68 13.48
N PRO A 5 -4.64 4.22 13.14
CA PRO A 5 -4.98 5.60 13.49
C PRO A 5 -5.07 5.78 15.01
N LYS A 6 -4.45 6.84 15.54
CA LYS A 6 -4.46 7.17 16.98
C LYS A 6 -5.88 7.47 17.49
N ARG A 7 -6.66 8.25 16.73
CA ARG A 7 -8.04 8.61 17.04
C ARG A 7 -8.83 8.74 15.74
N VAL A 8 -10.05 8.20 15.71
CA VAL A 8 -10.98 8.37 14.58
C VAL A 8 -12.28 9.02 15.04
N LYS A 9 -12.90 9.82 14.16
CA LYS A 9 -14.22 10.42 14.41
C LYS A 9 -15.31 9.35 14.44
N HIS A 10 -15.26 8.40 13.50
CA HIS A 10 -16.23 7.31 13.39
C HIS A 10 -15.51 5.96 13.34
N ARG A 11 -15.95 5.01 14.19
CA ARG A 11 -15.33 3.68 14.28
C ARG A 11 -15.88 2.65 13.28
N ARG A 12 -17.04 2.93 12.65
CA ARG A 12 -17.77 1.97 11.81
C ARG A 12 -18.16 2.59 10.47
N GLU A 13 -17.22 2.66 9.54
CA GLU A 13 -17.44 3.31 8.24
C GLU A 13 -18.02 2.39 7.16
N PHE A 14 -18.64 2.97 6.12
CA PHE A 14 -19.03 2.22 4.93
C PHE A 14 -17.79 1.73 4.15
N ARG A 15 -17.92 0.57 3.49
CA ARG A 15 -16.81 -0.02 2.72
C ARG A 15 -16.41 0.87 1.53
N GLY A 16 -17.38 1.47 0.86
CA GLY A 16 -17.16 2.30 -0.33
C GLY A 16 -16.88 1.47 -1.59
N LYS A 17 -16.54 2.15 -2.69
CA LYS A 17 -16.22 1.54 -4.00
C LYS A 17 -14.76 1.82 -4.38
N MET A 18 -14.08 0.86 -5.01
CA MET A 18 -12.68 0.99 -5.46
C MET A 18 -12.54 1.22 -6.97
N ARG A 19 -13.59 1.75 -7.63
CA ARG A 19 -13.58 1.99 -9.08
C ARG A 19 -12.58 3.10 -9.46
N GLY A 20 -12.00 2.97 -10.66
CA GLY A 20 -11.13 3.97 -11.29
C GLY A 20 -9.67 3.94 -10.83
N ALA A 21 -8.87 4.84 -11.40
CA ALA A 21 -7.46 5.02 -11.05
C ALA A 21 -7.28 5.79 -9.73
N ALA A 22 -6.06 5.75 -9.18
CA ALA A 22 -5.67 6.60 -8.06
C ALA A 22 -5.83 8.09 -8.42
N LYS A 23 -6.33 8.91 -7.48
CA LYS A 23 -6.42 10.37 -7.69
C LYS A 23 -5.05 11.04 -7.59
N GLY A 24 -4.17 10.51 -6.75
CA GLY A 24 -2.84 11.08 -6.50
C GLY A 24 -1.92 10.07 -5.81
N GLY A 25 -0.65 10.46 -5.68
CA GLY A 25 0.43 9.56 -5.27
C GLY A 25 0.78 8.54 -6.36
N LYS A 26 0.77 8.98 -7.62
CA LYS A 26 1.16 8.18 -8.78
C LYS A 26 2.66 8.28 -9.11
N THR A 27 3.32 9.29 -8.56
CA THR A 27 4.74 9.55 -8.75
C THR A 27 5.52 9.31 -7.47
N ILE A 28 6.81 9.02 -7.62
CA ILE A 28 7.75 8.87 -6.52
C ILE A 28 8.10 10.26 -5.98
N ALA A 29 7.91 10.53 -4.68
CA ALA A 29 8.22 11.87 -4.13
C ALA A 29 9.44 11.93 -3.21
N PHE A 30 9.83 10.84 -2.56
CA PHE A 30 10.91 10.82 -1.57
C PHE A 30 12.10 9.97 -2.02
N GLY A 31 11.87 8.70 -2.34
CA GLY A 31 12.91 7.75 -2.74
C GLY A 31 13.32 7.83 -4.22
N GLU A 32 14.23 6.97 -4.63
CA GLU A 32 14.70 6.84 -6.02
C GLU A 32 13.90 5.78 -6.79
N TYR A 33 13.37 4.79 -6.06
CA TYR A 33 12.62 3.66 -6.60
C TYR A 33 11.31 3.49 -5.85
N GLY A 34 10.28 2.96 -6.52
CA GLY A 34 8.95 2.77 -5.96
C GLY A 34 8.27 1.48 -6.40
N LEU A 35 7.25 1.10 -5.62
CA LEU A 35 6.35 -0.01 -5.94
C LEU A 35 4.96 0.53 -6.25
N GLU A 36 4.58 0.44 -7.51
CA GLU A 36 3.29 0.87 -8.05
C GLU A 36 2.28 -0.28 -8.02
N ALA A 37 1.04 -0.01 -7.61
CA ALA A 37 -0.06 -0.95 -7.69
C ALA A 37 -0.67 -0.99 -9.11
N LEU A 38 -0.79 -2.18 -9.72
CA LEU A 38 -1.47 -2.36 -11.00
C LEU A 38 -2.98 -2.64 -10.82
N GLU A 39 -3.36 -3.16 -9.66
CA GLU A 39 -4.74 -3.54 -9.33
C GLU A 39 -5.24 -2.76 -8.11
N SER A 40 -6.57 -2.73 -7.93
CA SER A 40 -7.20 -2.04 -6.79
C SER A 40 -7.63 -3.03 -5.72
N HIS A 41 -7.16 -2.87 -4.49
CA HIS A 41 -7.50 -3.75 -3.38
C HIS A 41 -7.34 -3.07 -2.01
N TRP A 42 -7.85 -3.72 -0.97
CA TRP A 42 -7.57 -3.33 0.41
C TRP A 42 -6.27 -3.98 0.88
N ILE A 43 -5.34 -3.16 1.38
CA ILE A 43 -4.09 -3.66 1.94
C ILE A 43 -4.17 -3.55 3.46
N THR A 44 -4.01 -4.67 4.16
CA THR A 44 -4.12 -4.72 5.62
C THR A 44 -2.86 -4.20 6.29
N THR A 45 -2.97 -3.79 7.56
CA THR A 45 -1.79 -3.43 8.38
C THR A 45 -0.74 -4.54 8.40
N GLN A 46 -1.15 -5.81 8.44
CA GLN A 46 -0.22 -6.95 8.45
C GLN A 46 0.54 -7.10 7.12
N GLN A 47 -0.14 -6.91 5.99
CA GLN A 47 0.48 -6.96 4.66
C GLN A 47 1.49 -5.83 4.47
N ILE A 48 1.15 -4.61 4.92
CA ILE A 48 2.07 -3.46 4.89
C ILE A 48 3.34 -3.78 5.69
N GLU A 49 3.18 -4.31 6.90
CA GLU A 49 4.30 -4.64 7.76
C GLU A 49 5.13 -5.81 7.20
N ALA A 50 4.48 -6.84 6.66
CA ALA A 50 5.17 -7.97 6.03
C ALA A 50 6.01 -7.52 4.82
N ALA A 51 5.46 -6.65 3.98
CA ALA A 51 6.19 -6.05 2.85
C ALA A 51 7.37 -5.20 3.35
N ARG A 52 7.16 -4.34 4.37
CA ARG A 52 8.21 -3.52 4.98
C ARG A 52 9.36 -4.36 5.52
N VAL A 53 9.04 -5.42 6.27
CA VAL A 53 10.03 -6.33 6.84
C VAL A 53 10.79 -7.07 5.73
N ALA A 54 10.13 -7.54 4.68
CA ALA A 54 10.78 -8.19 3.55
C ALA A 54 11.82 -7.28 2.86
N MET A 55 11.43 -6.03 2.55
CA MET A 55 12.34 -5.05 1.93
C MET A 55 13.54 -4.74 2.82
N THR A 56 13.28 -4.37 4.07
CA THR A 56 14.34 -3.93 5.01
C THR A 56 15.31 -5.06 5.38
N ARG A 57 14.85 -6.32 5.41
CA ARG A 57 15.72 -7.48 5.62
C ARG A 57 16.64 -7.70 4.42
N TYR A 58 16.10 -7.65 3.20
CA TYR A 58 16.90 -7.85 1.99
C TYR A 58 17.97 -6.77 1.83
N MET A 59 17.62 -5.51 2.10
CA MET A 59 18.55 -4.37 2.07
C MET A 59 19.56 -4.38 3.24
N LYS A 60 19.54 -5.39 4.11
CA LYS A 60 20.37 -5.47 5.33
C LYS A 60 20.27 -4.23 6.21
N ARG A 61 19.08 -3.60 6.26
CA ARG A 61 18.82 -2.30 6.92
C ARG A 61 19.66 -1.12 6.40
N GLY A 62 20.30 -1.25 5.25
CA GLY A 62 20.91 -0.13 4.53
C GLY A 62 19.86 0.68 3.77
N GLY A 63 20.11 1.97 3.55
CA GLY A 63 19.18 2.87 2.87
C GLY A 63 17.96 3.28 3.69
N LYS A 64 16.98 3.88 3.01
CA LYS A 64 15.73 4.37 3.61
C LYS A 64 14.53 3.78 2.87
N VAL A 65 13.47 3.48 3.64
CA VAL A 65 12.20 2.96 3.13
C VAL A 65 11.08 3.91 3.58
N TRP A 66 10.26 4.35 2.63
CA TRP A 66 9.06 5.12 2.89
C TRP A 66 7.83 4.27 2.60
N ILE A 67 6.86 4.32 3.52
CA ILE A 67 5.55 3.72 3.34
C ILE A 67 4.60 4.85 2.93
N ARG A 68 4.07 4.76 1.71
CA ARG A 68 3.20 5.79 1.10
C ARG A 68 1.72 5.58 1.35
N ILE A 69 1.36 4.41 1.89
CA ILE A 69 -0.01 4.04 2.24
C ILE A 69 -0.16 3.91 3.75
N PHE A 70 -1.28 4.39 4.26
CA PHE A 70 -1.62 4.28 5.68
C PHE A 70 -2.96 3.54 5.81
N PRO A 71 -3.13 2.65 6.80
CA PRO A 71 -4.39 1.95 7.00
C PRO A 71 -5.38 2.83 7.78
N GLN A 72 -6.00 3.80 7.11
CA GLN A 72 -6.97 4.70 7.77
C GLN A 72 -8.40 4.15 7.89
N LYS A 73 -8.79 3.14 7.10
CA LYS A 73 -10.18 2.70 7.03
C LYS A 73 -10.42 1.49 7.93
N SER A 74 -11.39 1.60 8.84
CA SER A 74 -11.83 0.46 9.65
C SER A 74 -12.72 -0.48 8.83
N TYR A 75 -12.60 -1.80 9.03
CA TYR A 75 -13.60 -2.77 8.58
C TYR A 75 -14.18 -3.54 9.76
N THR A 76 -15.43 -3.98 9.63
CA THR A 76 -16.16 -4.69 10.70
C THR A 76 -16.44 -6.14 10.31
N ALA A 77 -16.45 -7.01 11.31
CA ALA A 77 -16.86 -8.41 11.18
C ALA A 77 -17.85 -8.78 12.29
N LYS A 78 -18.70 -9.78 12.04
CA LYS A 78 -19.53 -10.41 13.07
C LYS A 78 -18.85 -11.69 13.54
N GLY A 79 -19.15 -12.13 14.76
CA GLY A 79 -18.66 -13.40 15.28
C GLY A 79 -19.17 -14.58 14.47
N VAL A 80 -18.37 -15.65 14.45
CA VAL A 80 -18.76 -16.93 13.83
C VAL A 80 -19.97 -17.50 14.60
N GLY A 81 -20.95 -18.04 13.87
CA GLY A 81 -22.16 -18.63 14.47
C GLY A 81 -23.31 -17.65 14.75
N VAL A 82 -23.14 -16.35 14.50
CA VAL A 82 -24.19 -15.34 14.71
C VAL A 82 -25.10 -15.23 13.48
N ARG A 83 -26.43 -15.20 13.69
CA ARG A 83 -27.40 -14.98 12.62
C ARG A 83 -27.33 -13.57 12.02
N MET A 84 -27.90 -13.42 10.83
CA MET A 84 -28.13 -12.10 10.23
C MET A 84 -29.12 -11.28 11.08
N GLY A 85 -29.02 -9.94 11.03
CA GLY A 85 -29.77 -9.03 11.93
C GLY A 85 -28.90 -8.33 12.97
N SER A 86 -29.50 -7.66 13.97
CA SER A 86 -28.79 -7.04 15.12
C SER A 86 -27.75 -5.96 14.77
N GLY A 87 -27.82 -5.38 13.57
CA GLY A 87 -26.95 -4.29 13.14
C GLY A 87 -25.53 -4.71 12.75
N LYS A 88 -24.62 -3.72 12.75
CA LYS A 88 -23.24 -3.84 12.27
C LYS A 88 -22.30 -4.36 13.36
N GLY A 89 -21.40 -5.26 12.99
CA GLY A 89 -20.41 -5.85 13.90
C GLY A 89 -19.36 -4.88 14.45
N ALA A 90 -18.50 -5.38 15.31
CA ALA A 90 -17.38 -4.62 15.88
C ALA A 90 -16.27 -4.38 14.82
N PRO A 91 -15.49 -3.29 14.93
CA PRO A 91 -14.29 -3.09 14.11
C PRO A 91 -13.30 -4.23 14.32
N ALA A 92 -12.95 -4.93 13.25
CA ALA A 92 -12.06 -6.09 13.25
C ALA A 92 -10.62 -5.70 12.89
N GLY A 93 -10.42 -4.61 12.14
CA GLY A 93 -9.09 -4.14 11.79
C GLY A 93 -9.11 -2.92 10.88
N TRP A 94 -7.93 -2.61 10.37
CA TRP A 94 -7.68 -1.43 9.53
C TRP A 94 -7.10 -1.83 8.18
N VAL A 95 -7.50 -1.10 7.15
CA VAL A 95 -7.06 -1.29 5.77
C VAL A 95 -6.71 0.04 5.12
N ALA A 96 -5.71 0.02 4.24
CA ALA A 96 -5.43 1.06 3.28
C ALA A 96 -6.20 0.75 2.00
N VAL A 97 -6.95 1.73 1.48
CA VAL A 97 -7.61 1.59 0.18
C VAL A 97 -6.60 1.96 -0.90
N VAL A 98 -6.15 0.95 -1.66
CA VAL A 98 -5.20 1.13 -2.77
C VAL A 98 -5.96 0.99 -4.08
N LYS A 99 -5.73 1.94 -4.99
CA LYS A 99 -6.22 1.90 -6.37
C LYS A 99 -5.04 1.67 -7.30
N ARG A 100 -5.33 1.25 -8.54
CA ARG A 100 -4.33 1.16 -9.61
C ARG A 100 -3.60 2.49 -9.81
N GLU A 101 -2.35 2.42 -10.23
CA GLU A 101 -1.39 3.52 -10.44
C GLU A 101 -0.89 4.19 -9.15
N LYS A 102 -1.17 3.61 -7.96
CA LYS A 102 -0.72 4.21 -6.70
C LYS A 102 0.65 3.67 -6.28
N ILE A 103 1.58 4.56 -5.96
CA ILE A 103 2.85 4.21 -5.31
C ILE A 103 2.61 3.88 -3.84
N MET A 104 2.97 2.67 -3.43
CA MET A 104 2.74 2.15 -2.07
C MET A 104 3.98 2.23 -1.18
N PHE A 105 5.15 2.01 -1.77
CA PHE A 105 6.43 2.02 -1.07
C PHE A 105 7.46 2.74 -1.92
N GLU A 106 8.42 3.38 -1.27
CA GLU A 106 9.59 3.97 -1.92
C GLU A 106 10.86 3.56 -1.18
N ILE A 107 11.95 3.45 -1.93
CA ILE A 107 13.29 3.10 -1.44
C ILE A 107 14.30 4.13 -1.97
N GLY A 108 15.30 4.46 -1.16
CA GLY A 108 16.41 5.31 -1.58
C GLY A 108 17.70 5.00 -0.82
N GLY A 109 18.84 5.40 -1.40
CA GLY A 109 20.16 5.19 -0.79
C GLY A 109 20.66 3.74 -0.92
N VAL A 110 20.24 3.04 -1.97
CA VAL A 110 20.72 1.70 -2.35
C VAL A 110 20.82 1.60 -3.87
N ASN A 111 21.64 0.67 -4.37
CA ASN A 111 21.75 0.44 -5.81
C ASN A 111 20.44 -0.12 -6.41
N GLU A 112 20.23 0.08 -7.71
CA GLU A 112 19.01 -0.34 -8.40
C GLU A 112 18.77 -1.85 -8.30
N ALA A 113 19.82 -2.66 -8.46
CA ALA A 113 19.71 -4.12 -8.38
C ALA A 113 19.14 -4.58 -7.03
N THR A 114 19.63 -3.99 -5.93
CA THR A 114 19.14 -4.30 -4.57
C THR A 114 17.72 -3.77 -4.37
N ALA A 115 17.42 -2.55 -4.83
CA ALA A 115 16.08 -1.97 -4.73
C ALA A 115 15.04 -2.81 -5.49
N ARG A 116 15.37 -3.22 -6.71
CA ARG A 116 14.49 -4.02 -7.58
C ARG A 116 14.17 -5.36 -6.93
N GLU A 117 15.18 -6.05 -6.40
CA GLU A 117 14.97 -7.34 -5.75
C GLU A 117 14.24 -7.20 -4.40
N ALA A 118 14.55 -6.17 -3.61
CA ALA A 118 13.81 -5.86 -2.38
C ALA A 118 12.31 -5.61 -2.66
N LEU A 119 12.00 -4.82 -3.69
CA LEU A 119 10.62 -4.51 -4.09
C LEU A 119 9.90 -5.70 -4.70
N ARG A 120 10.61 -6.58 -5.43
CA ARG A 120 10.07 -7.86 -5.90
C ARG A 120 9.63 -8.73 -4.72
N LEU A 121 10.46 -8.87 -3.70
CA LEU A 121 10.12 -9.62 -2.48
C LEU A 121 8.95 -8.99 -1.73
N ALA A 122 8.87 -7.65 -1.68
CA ALA A 122 7.75 -6.92 -1.09
C ALA A 122 6.44 -7.22 -1.81
N ALA A 123 6.45 -7.21 -3.15
CA ALA A 123 5.28 -7.47 -3.99
C ALA A 123 4.68 -8.85 -3.71
N THR A 124 5.49 -9.87 -3.43
CA THR A 124 5.01 -11.23 -3.08
C THR A 124 4.20 -11.29 -1.79
N LYS A 125 4.30 -10.26 -0.93
CA LYS A 125 3.54 -10.16 0.33
C LYS A 125 2.22 -9.41 0.17
N LEU A 126 1.98 -8.83 -1.00
CA LEU A 126 0.79 -8.05 -1.30
C LEU A 126 -0.20 -8.90 -2.13
N PRO A 127 -1.52 -8.71 -1.94
CA PRO A 127 -2.56 -9.45 -2.65
C PRO A 127 -2.85 -8.90 -4.06
N ILE A 128 -1.94 -8.10 -4.64
CA ILE A 128 -2.14 -7.39 -5.91
C ILE A 128 -0.91 -7.44 -6.79
N LYS A 129 -1.11 -7.38 -8.10
CA LYS A 129 -0.02 -7.16 -9.05
C LYS A 129 0.59 -5.78 -8.84
N CYS A 130 1.93 -5.74 -8.85
CA CYS A 130 2.70 -4.53 -8.64
C CYS A 130 3.78 -4.37 -9.72
N LYS A 131 4.20 -3.14 -9.96
CA LYS A 131 5.26 -2.79 -10.91
C LYS A 131 6.37 -2.02 -10.19
N PHE A 132 7.61 -2.31 -10.53
CA PHE A 132 8.77 -1.51 -10.13
C PHE A 132 8.83 -0.24 -10.97
N VAL A 133 9.02 0.90 -10.32
CA VAL A 133 9.20 2.20 -10.97
C VAL A 133 10.47 2.88 -10.46
N SER A 134 11.18 3.57 -11.34
CA SER A 134 12.34 4.41 -10.99
C SER A 134 12.01 5.88 -11.26
N ARG A 135 12.55 6.79 -10.45
CA ARG A 135 12.31 8.23 -10.61
C ARG A 135 12.76 8.75 -11.98
N SER A 136 13.86 8.21 -12.51
CA SER A 136 14.36 8.57 -13.84
C SER A 136 13.41 8.19 -14.98
N SER A 137 12.61 7.12 -14.80
CA SER A 137 11.65 6.67 -15.81
C SER A 137 10.35 7.48 -15.86
N GLU A 138 10.00 8.22 -14.80
CA GLU A 138 8.74 8.98 -14.74
C GLU A 138 8.79 10.33 -15.48
N VAL A 139 9.98 10.88 -15.74
CA VAL A 139 10.14 12.23 -16.35
C VAL A 139 9.90 12.23 -17.87
N GLY A 140 9.82 11.07 -18.53
CA GLY A 140 9.70 10.97 -20.00
C GLY A 140 8.30 10.78 -20.57
N GLY A 141 7.24 10.82 -19.75
CA GLY A 141 5.91 10.35 -20.14
C GLY A 141 4.87 11.45 -20.36
N ASN A 142 5.16 12.52 -21.12
CA ASN A 142 4.12 13.44 -21.58
C ASN A 142 4.46 14.20 -22.88
N SER A 143 5.18 13.58 -23.81
CA SER A 143 5.25 14.02 -25.20
C SER A 143 4.34 13.13 -26.05
N ASN A 144 3.04 13.43 -26.04
CA ASN A 144 2.15 12.99 -27.11
C ASN A 144 1.41 14.23 -27.58
N GLU A 145 1.94 14.82 -28.65
CA GLU A 145 1.25 15.81 -29.49
C GLU A 145 -0.01 15.17 -30.07
N GLY A 146 -1.09 15.96 -30.08
CA GLY A 146 -2.39 15.66 -30.65
C GLY A 146 -3.29 16.87 -30.50
#